data_AF-A0A2E4C4X4-F1
#
_entry.id   AF-A0A2E4C4X4-F1
#
_cell.length_a   1.000
_cell.length_b   1.000
_cell.length_c   1.000
_cell.angle_alpha   90.00
_cell.angle_beta   90.00
_cell.angle_gamma   90.00
#
_symmetry.space_group_name_H-M   'P 1'
#
loop_
_entity.id
_entity.type
_entity.pdbx_description
1 polymer ?
#
loop_
_entity_poly.entity_id
_entity_poly.type
_entity_poly.pdbx_seq_one_letter_code
_entity_poly.pdbx_strand_id
1 'polypeptide(L)'
;MAGPSWRNIYELNDGQIRDLGLAEDHMELMEISEAESILLKLIDDSPDCIPVLNVMGHMQGRYLSDFESAINYYDKVLKLEPDNAWARDERRRYQRYLNYD
;
A
#
# COMPACT_ATOMS: atom_id res chain seq x y z
N MET A 1 -7.12 24.36 -1.38
CA MET A 1 -6.85 22.91 -1.28
C MET A 1 -5.49 22.77 -0.64
N ALA A 2 -5.40 22.12 0.52
CA ALA A 2 -4.11 21.77 1.08
C ALA A 2 -3.54 20.66 0.19
N GLY A 3 -2.38 20.90 -0.42
CA GLY A 3 -1.64 19.84 -1.10
C GLY A 3 -1.25 18.74 -0.11
N PRO A 4 -0.76 17.60 -0.61
CA PRO A 4 -0.32 16.52 0.28
C PRO A 4 0.73 17.03 1.28
N SER A 5 0.62 16.60 2.53
CA SER A 5 1.58 16.93 3.62
C SER A 5 2.97 16.31 3.38
N TRP A 6 3.08 15.44 2.36
CA TRP A 6 4.27 14.68 2.01
C TRP A 6 4.88 15.15 0.69
N ARG A 7 6.19 14.94 0.54
CA ARG A 7 6.92 15.25 -0.69
C ARG A 7 6.73 14.13 -1.71
N ASN A 8 6.22 14.45 -2.89
CA ASN A 8 6.06 13.50 -3.99
C ASN A 8 7.40 13.11 -4.64
N ILE A 9 8.17 12.26 -3.95
CA ILE A 9 9.47 11.76 -4.42
C ILE A 9 9.34 10.65 -5.49
N TYR A 10 8.14 10.09 -5.66
CA TYR A 10 7.84 9.03 -6.62
C TYR A 10 7.16 9.56 -7.90
N GLU A 11 7.09 10.89 -8.06
CA GLU A 11 6.58 11.56 -9.26
C GLU A 11 5.16 11.14 -9.68
N LEU A 12 4.29 10.83 -8.70
CA LEU A 12 2.87 10.53 -8.96
C LEU A 12 2.20 11.73 -9.66
N ASN A 13 1.37 11.44 -10.66
CA ASN A 13 0.54 12.48 -11.27
C ASN A 13 -0.65 12.85 -10.35
N ASP A 14 -1.29 13.99 -10.63
CA ASP A 14 -2.41 14.50 -9.82
C ASP A 14 -3.56 13.50 -9.66
N GLY A 15 -3.80 12.67 -10.68
CA GLY A 15 -4.78 11.58 -10.63
C GLY A 15 -4.39 10.51 -9.62
N GLN A 16 -3.16 10.00 -9.72
CA GLN A 16 -2.63 8.99 -8.79
C GLN A 16 -2.60 9.49 -7.35
N ILE A 17 -2.20 10.76 -7.11
CA ILE A 17 -2.20 11.36 -5.76
C ILE A 17 -3.61 11.37 -5.18
N ARG A 18 -4.58 11.86 -5.96
CA ARG A 18 -5.98 11.96 -5.52
C ARG A 18 -6.57 10.57 -5.25
N ASP A 19 -6.39 9.64 -6.17
CA ASP A 19 -7.02 8.33 -6.07
C ASP A 19 -6.37 7.48 -4.96
N LEU A 20 -5.05 7.61 -4.74
CA LEU A 20 -4.37 6.98 -3.61
C LEU A 20 -4.90 7.52 -2.27
N GLY A 21 -5.04 8.84 -2.14
CA GLY A 21 -5.61 9.45 -0.93
C GLY A 21 -7.07 9.03 -0.71
N LEU A 22 -7.87 8.95 -1.77
CA LEU A 22 -9.25 8.46 -1.69
C LEU A 22 -9.32 7.00 -1.23
N ALA A 23 -8.40 6.14 -1.69
CA ALA A 23 -8.31 4.77 -1.23
C ALA A 23 -7.98 4.69 0.26
N GLU A 24 -7.03 5.50 0.75
CA GLU A 24 -6.69 5.59 2.18
C GLU A 24 -7.89 6.08 3.01
N ASP A 25 -8.62 7.10 2.55
CA ASP A 25 -9.85 7.59 3.20
C ASP A 25 -10.91 6.48 3.30
N HIS A 26 -11.14 5.72 2.23
CA HIS A 26 -12.06 4.57 2.25
C HIS A 26 -11.60 3.48 3.23
N MET A 27 -10.30 3.22 3.35
CA MET A 27 -9.76 2.30 4.35
C MET A 27 -10.08 2.78 5.78
N GLU A 28 -9.89 4.06 6.07
CA GLU A 28 -10.23 4.65 7.37
C GLU A 28 -11.74 4.58 7.69
N LEU A 29 -12.58 4.70 6.67
CA LEU A 29 -14.03 4.55 6.77
C LEU A 29 -14.52 3.09 6.80
N MET A 30 -13.61 2.11 6.76
CA MET A 30 -13.89 0.67 6.67
C MET A 30 -14.63 0.25 5.39
N GLU A 31 -14.58 1.05 4.34
CA GLU A 31 -15.14 0.80 3.01
C GLU A 31 -14.11 0.02 2.15
N ILE A 32 -13.69 -1.15 2.66
CA ILE A 32 -12.51 -1.87 2.13
C ILE A 32 -12.66 -2.28 0.67
N SER A 33 -13.86 -2.65 0.22
CA SER A 33 -14.09 -3.02 -1.19
C SER A 33 -13.87 -1.85 -2.15
N GLU A 34 -14.21 -0.63 -1.74
CA GLU A 34 -13.99 0.57 -2.57
C GLU A 34 -12.50 0.94 -2.61
N ALA A 35 -11.83 0.88 -1.46
CA ALA A 35 -10.38 1.07 -1.39
C ALA A 35 -9.64 0.06 -2.29
N GLU A 36 -9.98 -1.23 -2.20
CA GLU A 36 -9.36 -2.28 -3.01
C GLU A 36 -9.59 -2.05 -4.51
N SER A 37 -10.82 -1.68 -4.91
CA SER A 37 -11.16 -1.36 -6.30
C SER A 37 -10.31 -0.22 -6.87
N ILE A 38 -10.07 0.83 -6.08
CA ILE A 38 -9.21 1.96 -6.48
C ILE A 38 -7.75 1.52 -6.59
N LEU A 39 -7.24 0.82 -5.58
CA LEU A 39 -5.84 0.37 -5.55
C LEU A 39 -5.53 -0.61 -6.68
N LEU A 40 -6.44 -1.53 -7.01
CA LEU A 40 -6.29 -2.44 -8.14
C LEU A 40 -6.17 -1.69 -9.47
N LYS A 41 -7.01 -0.67 -9.70
CA LYS A 41 -6.90 0.16 -10.91
C LYS A 41 -5.56 0.90 -10.98
N LEU A 42 -5.11 1.46 -9.85
CA LEU A 42 -3.81 2.13 -9.80
C LEU A 42 -2.64 1.16 -10.07
N ILE A 43 -2.74 -0.09 -9.62
CA ILE A 43 -1.76 -1.15 -9.92
C ILE A 43 -1.82 -1.54 -11.39
N ASP A 44 -3.01 -1.69 -11.98
CA ASP A 44 -3.16 -2.03 -13.40
C ASP A 44 -2.53 -0.96 -14.31
N ASP A 45 -2.71 0.32 -13.96
CA ASP A 45 -2.12 1.45 -14.70
C ASP A 45 -0.61 1.63 -14.43
N SER A 46 -0.15 1.27 -13.23
CA SER A 46 1.24 1.50 -12.79
C SER A 46 1.69 0.41 -11.80
N PRO A 47 2.04 -0.78 -12.30
CA PRO A 47 2.24 -1.98 -11.47
C PRO A 47 3.44 -1.90 -10.52
N ASP A 48 4.41 -1.05 -10.83
CA ASP A 48 5.62 -0.85 -10.04
C ASP A 48 5.57 0.44 -9.19
N CYS A 49 4.39 1.04 -9.02
CA CYS A 49 4.23 2.26 -8.23
C CYS A 49 4.36 1.95 -6.72
N ILE A 50 5.54 2.27 -6.16
CA ILE A 50 5.90 1.96 -4.76
C ILE A 50 4.86 2.44 -3.74
N PRO A 51 4.34 3.69 -3.79
CA PRO A 51 3.28 4.13 -2.88
C PRO A 51 2.02 3.27 -2.94
N VAL A 52 1.55 2.93 -4.15
CA VAL A 52 0.34 2.12 -4.34
C VAL A 52 0.54 0.71 -3.80
N LEU A 53 1.70 0.09 -4.09
CA LEU A 53 2.05 -1.22 -3.56
C LEU A 53 2.13 -1.24 -2.03
N ASN A 54 2.68 -0.18 -1.42
CA ASN A 54 2.74 -0.03 0.03
C ASN A 54 1.34 0.10 0.65
N VAL A 55 0.46 0.92 0.08
CA VAL A 55 -0.92 1.09 0.58
C VAL A 55 -1.73 -0.19 0.41
N MET A 56 -1.57 -0.91 -0.71
CA MET A 56 -2.19 -2.23 -0.91
C MET A 56 -1.70 -3.25 0.14
N GLY A 57 -0.39 -3.32 0.37
CA GLY A 57 0.17 -4.17 1.43
C GLY A 57 -0.35 -3.81 2.82
N HIS A 58 -0.52 -2.51 3.11
CA HIS A 58 -1.11 -2.03 4.36
C HIS A 58 -2.57 -2.46 4.51
N MET A 59 -3.37 -2.29 3.45
CA MET A 59 -4.78 -2.70 3.43
C MET A 59 -4.94 -4.19 3.71
N GLN A 60 -4.22 -5.04 2.97
CA GLN A 60 -4.28 -6.50 3.11
C GLN A 60 -3.92 -6.94 4.54
N GLY A 61 -2.82 -6.42 5.08
CA GLY A 61 -2.33 -6.84 6.39
C GLY A 61 -3.13 -6.29 7.57
N ARG A 62 -3.45 -5.00 7.54
CA ARG A 62 -4.08 -4.33 8.69
C ARG A 62 -5.60 -4.50 8.73
N TYR A 63 -6.26 -4.47 7.57
CA TYR A 63 -7.72 -4.43 7.51
C TYR A 63 -8.33 -5.79 7.18
N LEU A 64 -7.65 -6.59 6.34
CA LEU A 64 -8.13 -7.92 5.96
C LEU A 64 -7.46 -9.06 6.74
N SER A 65 -6.39 -8.77 7.49
CA SER A 65 -5.55 -9.79 8.14
C SER A 65 -5.00 -10.85 7.18
N ASP A 66 -4.95 -10.54 5.87
CA ASP A 66 -4.30 -11.36 4.87
C ASP A 66 -2.80 -11.06 4.89
N PHE A 67 -2.12 -11.69 5.84
CA PHE A 67 -0.70 -11.48 6.07
C PHE A 67 0.17 -12.00 4.93
N GLU A 68 -0.26 -13.07 4.24
CA GLU A 68 0.46 -13.62 3.09
C GLU A 68 0.44 -12.63 1.92
N SER A 69 -0.73 -12.10 1.58
CA SER A 69 -0.86 -11.06 0.55
C SER A 69 -0.10 -9.79 0.92
N ALA A 70 -0.20 -9.34 2.17
CA ALA A 70 0.56 -8.18 2.65
C ALA A 70 2.07 -8.36 2.45
N ILE A 71 2.63 -9.50 2.88
CA ILE A 71 4.06 -9.83 2.70
C ILE A 71 4.43 -9.83 1.22
N ASN A 72 3.59 -10.41 0.34
CA ASN A 72 3.85 -10.43 -1.09
C ASN A 72 3.96 -9.01 -1.70
N TYR A 73 3.10 -8.08 -1.30
CA TYR A 73 3.19 -6.69 -1.74
C TYR A 73 4.44 -5.99 -1.20
N TYR A 74 4.77 -6.16 0.08
CA TYR A 74 6.01 -5.58 0.61
C TYR A 74 7.27 -6.20 0.00
N ASP A 75 7.25 -7.49 -0.38
CA ASP A 75 8.34 -8.12 -1.13
C ASP A 75 8.50 -7.51 -2.53
N LYS A 76 7.42 -7.09 -3.20
CA LYS A 76 7.51 -6.33 -4.45
C LYS A 76 8.14 -4.96 -4.21
N VAL A 77 7.70 -4.23 -3.19
CA VAL A 77 8.30 -2.93 -2.82
C VAL A 77 9.80 -3.07 -2.56
N LEU A 78 10.22 -4.05 -1.76
CA LEU A 78 11.63 -4.27 -1.43
C LEU A 78 12.49 -4.75 -2.62
N LYS A 79 11.88 -5.30 -3.67
CA LYS A 79 12.59 -5.59 -4.93
C LYS A 79 12.86 -4.32 -5.73
N LEU A 80 11.92 -3.36 -5.71
CA LEU A 80 12.03 -2.09 -6.43
C LEU A 80 12.87 -1.07 -5.65
N GLU A 81 12.70 -1.02 -4.33
CA GLU A 81 13.37 -0.11 -3.40
C GLU A 81 13.87 -0.89 -2.17
N PRO A 82 15.06 -1.52 -2.27
CA PRO A 82 15.61 -2.37 -1.21
C PRO A 82 15.85 -1.66 0.12
N ASP A 83 15.99 -0.34 0.12
CA ASP A 83 16.23 0.50 1.28
C ASP A 83 14.94 1.00 1.97
N ASN A 84 13.74 0.73 1.40
CA ASN A 84 12.45 1.10 1.98
C ASN A 84 12.28 0.53 3.40
N ALA A 85 12.48 1.37 4.41
CA ALA A 85 12.44 0.96 5.80
C ALA A 85 11.03 0.53 6.24
N TRP A 86 10.02 1.25 5.76
CA TRP A 86 8.62 0.98 6.08
C TRP A 86 8.19 -0.42 5.62
N ALA A 87 8.41 -0.72 4.33
CA ALA A 87 8.07 -2.03 3.77
C ALA A 87 8.81 -3.17 4.48
N ARG A 88 10.09 -2.95 4.83
CA ARG A 88 10.89 -3.94 5.58
C ARG A 88 10.29 -4.22 6.96
N ASP A 89 9.88 -3.20 7.67
CA ASP A 89 9.36 -3.32 9.03
C ASP A 89 7.94 -3.93 9.05
N GLU A 90 7.05 -3.48 8.17
CA GLU A 90 5.71 -4.05 8.03
C GLU A 90 5.77 -5.53 7.57
N ARG A 91 6.61 -5.85 6.59
CA ARG A 91 6.84 -7.25 6.19
C ARG A 91 7.29 -8.11 7.36
N ARG A 92 8.28 -7.65 8.14
CA ARG A 92 8.78 -8.37 9.33
C ARG A 92 7.69 -8.53 10.39
N ARG A 93 6.81 -7.53 10.56
CA ARG A 93 5.65 -7.63 11.47
C ARG A 93 4.74 -8.76 11.03
N TYR A 94 4.28 -8.77 9.78
CA TYR A 94 3.33 -9.79 9.30
C TYR A 94 3.94 -11.19 9.25
N GLN A 95 5.24 -11.31 8.96
CA GLN A 95 5.96 -12.60 9.06
C GLN A 95 5.90 -13.19 10.48
N ARG A 96 5.89 -12.37 11.53
CA ARG A 96 5.76 -12.89 12.89
C ARG A 96 4.38 -13.49 13.10
N TYR A 97 3.31 -12.87 12.61
CA TYR A 97 1.95 -13.38 12.78
C TYR A 97 1.72 -14.74 12.10
N LEU A 98 2.40 -15.02 10.98
CA LEU A 98 2.35 -16.34 10.34
C LEU A 98 3.13 -17.43 11.08
N ASN A 99 4.08 -17.05 11.94
CA ASN A 99 4.94 -17.99 12.67
C ASN A 99 4.46 -18.25 14.11
N TYR A 100 3.36 -17.63 14.55
CA TYR A 100 2.71 -17.95 15.81
C TYR A 100 1.69 -19.08 15.56
N ASP A 101 2.11 -20.31 15.85
CA ASP A 101 1.20 -21.43 16.13
C ASP A 101 0.47 -21.23 17.46
#